data_AF-A0A8T3RBW9-F1
#
_entry.id   AF-A0A8T3RBW9-F1
#
_cell.length_a   1.000
_cell.length_b   1.000
_cell.length_c   1.000
_cell.angle_alpha   90.00
_cell.angle_beta   90.00
_cell.angle_gamma   90.00
#
_symmetry.space_group_name_H-M   'P 1'
#
loop_
_entity.id
_entity.type
_entity.pdbx_description
1 polymer ?
#
loop_
_entity_poly.entity_id
_entity_poly.type
_entity_poly.pdbx_seq_one_letter_code
_entity_poly.pdbx_strand_id
1 'polypeptide(L)' 'MTSGSADRASSHHLGIDLGATNLKWAVVERTGADWRTVDRGQVPTAAAEGPGAVIGRLTEIGRGR' A
#
# COMPACT_ATOMS: atom_id res chain seq x y z
N MET A 1 -20.35 -11.10 -33.83
CA MET A 1 -20.23 -11.50 -32.42
C MET A 1 -19.09 -10.70 -31.81
N THR A 2 -19.34 -9.44 -31.44
CA THR A 2 -18.34 -8.60 -30.76
C THR A 2 -18.40 -8.93 -29.28
N SER A 3 -17.41 -9.69 -28.80
CA SER A 3 -17.21 -9.88 -27.36
C SER A 3 -16.89 -8.52 -26.77
N GLY A 4 -17.86 -7.92 -26.07
CA GLY A 4 -17.55 -6.85 -25.14
C GLY A 4 -16.68 -7.47 -24.05
N SER A 5 -15.44 -7.02 -23.92
CA SER A 5 -14.69 -7.30 -22.71
C SER A 5 -15.49 -6.68 -21.58
N ALA A 6 -16.12 -7.52 -20.75
CA ALA A 6 -16.59 -7.07 -19.47
C ALA A 6 -15.36 -6.45 -18.80
N ASP A 7 -15.35 -5.13 -18.67
CA ASP A 7 -14.32 -4.40 -17.95
C ASP A 7 -14.32 -5.00 -16.55
N ARG A 8 -13.35 -5.87 -16.28
CA ARG A 8 -13.32 -6.60 -15.01
C ARG A 8 -13.08 -5.53 -13.96
N ALA A 9 -14.10 -5.25 -13.14
CA ALA A 9 -14.00 -4.27 -12.07
C ALA A 9 -12.71 -4.49 -11.29
N SER A 10 -11.85 -3.47 -11.27
CA SER A 10 -10.58 -3.46 -10.57
C SER A 10 -10.78 -3.02 -9.12
N SER A 11 -10.11 -3.67 -8.17
CA SER A 11 -10.03 -3.20 -6.77
C SER A 11 -8.60 -2.86 -6.39
N HIS A 12 -8.43 -1.79 -5.61
CA HIS A 12 -7.13 -1.44 -5.03
C HIS A 12 -7.05 -1.95 -3.58
N HIS A 13 -5.91 -2.48 -3.22
CA HIS A 13 -5.61 -3.00 -1.89
C HIS A 13 -4.33 -2.37 -1.35
N LEU A 14 -4.36 -1.95 -0.08
CA LEU A 14 -3.20 -1.40 0.62
C LEU A 14 -2.66 -2.43 1.61
N GLY A 15 -1.39 -2.78 1.48
CA GLY A 15 -0.63 -3.55 2.47
C GLY A 15 0.29 -2.65 3.28
N ILE A 16 0.35 -2.86 4.59
CA ILE A 16 1.23 -2.13 5.52
C ILE A 16 2.03 -3.16 6.32
N ASP A 17 3.36 -3.02 6.32
CA ASP A 17 4.31 -3.82 7.09
C ASP A 17 5.02 -2.91 8.11
N LEU A 18 4.78 -3.16 9.40
CA LEU A 18 5.34 -2.41 10.52
C LEU A 18 6.58 -3.10 11.08
N GLY A 19 7.67 -3.09 10.30
CA GLY A 19 8.96 -3.61 10.74
C GLY A 19 9.64 -2.68 11.76
N ALA A 20 10.54 -3.21 12.59
CA ALA A 20 11.28 -2.39 13.56
C ALA A 20 12.19 -1.34 12.89
N THR A 21 12.81 -1.69 11.76
CA THR A 21 13.72 -0.79 11.02
C THR A 21 12.99 0.09 10.02
N ASN A 22 12.15 -0.53 9.18
CA ASN A 22 11.44 0.17 8.13
C ASN A 22 9.95 -0.18 8.15
N LEU A 23 9.14 0.86 7.97
CA LEU A 23 7.75 0.76 7.62
C LEU A 23 7.69 0.67 6.10
N LYS A 24 6.99 -0.34 5.60
CA LYS A 24 6.80 -0.53 4.16
C LYS A 24 5.32 -0.53 3.83
N TRP A 25 5.01 -0.06 2.63
CA TRP A 25 3.67 -0.11 2.11
C TRP A 25 3.67 -0.48 0.62
N ALA A 26 2.57 -1.07 0.18
CA ALA A 26 2.33 -1.36 -1.23
C ALA A 26 0.85 -1.18 -1.55
N VAL A 27 0.57 -0.54 -2.67
CA VAL A 27 -0.76 -0.50 -3.29
C VAL A 27 -0.75 -1.52 -4.43
N VAL A 28 -1.66 -2.47 -4.39
CA VAL A 28 -1.83 -3.47 -5.45
C VAL A 28 -3.23 -3.36 -6.05
N GLU A 29 -3.30 -3.45 -7.36
CA GLU A 29 -4.54 -3.54 -8.12
C GLU A 29 -4.83 -5.00 -8.42
N ARG A 30 -6.09 -5.41 -8.22
CA ARG A 30 -6.60 -6.73 -8.57
C ARG A 30 -7.63 -6.60 -9.68
N THR A 31 -7.41 -7.31 -10.78
CA THR A 31 -8.35 -7.40 -11.91
C THR A 31 -8.69 -8.87 -12.16
N GLY A 32 -9.81 -9.33 -11.61
CA GLY A 32 -10.15 -10.75 -11.61
C GLY A 32 -9.16 -11.59 -10.76
N ALA A 33 -8.35 -12.42 -11.41
CA ALA A 33 -7.31 -13.22 -10.75
C ALA A 33 -5.92 -12.58 -10.81
N ASP A 34 -5.75 -11.55 -11.65
CA ASP A 34 -4.46 -10.91 -11.87
C ASP A 34 -4.20 -9.86 -10.81
N TRP A 35 -2.95 -9.79 -10.36
CA TRP A 35 -2.47 -8.83 -9.36
C TRP A 35 -1.31 -8.02 -9.93
N ARG A 36 -1.33 -6.72 -9.71
CA ARG A 36 -0.29 -5.79 -10.16
C ARG A 36 0.06 -4.81 -9.05
N THR A 37 1.35 -4.60 -8.78
CA THR A 37 1.79 -3.49 -7.91
C THR A 37 1.63 -2.18 -8.66
N VAL A 38 0.87 -1.26 -8.06
CA VAL A 38 0.60 0.08 -8.61
C VAL A 38 1.56 1.09 -8.03
N ASP A 39 1.87 0.95 -6.73
CA ASP A 39 2.82 1.81 -6.03
C ASP A 39 3.37 1.08 -4.79
N ARG A 40 4.53 1.52 -4.31
CA ARG A 40 5.16 1.00 -3.10
C ARG A 40 6.17 1.99 -2.55
N GLY A 41 6.37 1.93 -1.24
CA GLY A 41 7.37 2.75 -0.57
C GLY A 41 7.89 2.12 0.70
N GLN A 42 8.99 2.69 1.19
CA GLN A 42 9.53 2.36 2.49
C GLN A 42 10.16 3.59 3.12
N VAL A 43 10.09 3.65 4.43
CA VAL A 43 10.72 4.69 5.24
C VAL A 43 11.20 4.12 6.56
N PRO A 44 12.18 4.75 7.24
CA PRO A 44 12.51 4.38 8.61
C PRO A 44 11.28 4.41 9.51
N THR A 45 11.10 3.37 10.35
CA THR A 45 9.93 3.25 11.25
C THR A 45 9.98 4.21 12.43
N ALA A 46 11.19 4.58 12.88
CA ALA A 46 11.41 5.28 14.14
C ALA A 46 10.86 4.51 15.37
N ALA A 47 10.88 3.16 15.33
CA ALA A 47 10.28 2.34 16.39
C ALA A 47 10.91 2.56 17.78
N ALA A 48 12.18 2.95 17.83
CA ALA A 48 12.88 3.27 19.08
C ALA A 48 12.33 4.53 19.77
N GLU A 49 11.64 5.40 19.04
CA GLU A 49 11.00 6.62 19.55
C GLU A 49 9.59 6.34 20.11
N GLY A 50 9.15 5.09 20.04
CA GLY A 50 7.91 4.60 20.65
C GLY A 50 6.69 4.61 19.71
N PRO A 51 5.54 4.08 20.18
CA PRO A 51 4.36 3.87 19.32
C PRO A 51 3.80 5.14 18.67
N GLY A 52 3.93 6.30 19.34
CA GLY A 52 3.48 7.58 18.80
C GLY A 52 4.23 7.99 17.52
N ALA A 53 5.54 7.75 17.46
CA ALA A 53 6.35 8.03 16.28
C ALA A 53 5.92 7.15 15.10
N VAL A 54 5.60 5.88 15.35
CA VAL A 54 5.10 4.95 14.32
C VAL A 54 3.77 5.41 13.74
N ILE A 55 2.81 5.83 14.58
CA ILE A 55 1.53 6.37 14.13
C ILE A 55 1.70 7.70 13.37
N GLY A 56 2.60 8.56 13.85
CA GLY A 56 2.97 9.80 13.15
C GLY A 56 3.48 9.51 11.74
N ARG A 57 4.38 8.52 11.61
CA ARG A 57 4.94 8.10 10.31
C ARG A 57 3.88 7.56 9.36
N LEU A 58 2.96 6.72 9.86
CA LEU A 58 1.81 6.25 9.08
C LEU A 58 0.95 7.41 8.57
N THR A 59 0.73 8.42 9.42
CA THR A 59 -0.05 9.61 9.07
C THR A 59 0.63 10.44 8.00
N GLU A 60 1.95 10.61 8.05
CA GLU A 60 2.73 11.31 7.03
C GLU A 60 2.63 10.63 5.67
N ILE A 61 2.84 9.31 5.63
CA ILE A 61 2.74 8.51 4.40
C ILE A 61 1.34 8.63 3.79
N GLY A 62 0.29 8.49 4.60
CA GLY A 62 -1.10 8.60 4.16
C GLY A 62 -1.47 9.99 3.60
N ARG A 63 -0.69 11.03 3.90
CA ARG A 63 -0.87 12.37 3.34
C ARG A 63 -0.21 12.59 1.98
N GLY A 64 0.58 11.63 1.48
CA GLY A 64 1.23 11.70 0.17
C GLY A 64 2.32 12.78 0.07
N ARG A 65 3.09 12.99 1.15
CA ARG A 65 4.25 13.91 1.15
C ARG A 65 5.57 13.15 1.21
#